data_AF-X1TXK6-F1
#
_entry.id   AF-X1TXK6-F1
#
_cell.length_a   1.000
_cell.length_b   1.000
_cell.length_c   1.000
_cell.angle_alpha   90.00
_cell.angle_beta   90.00
_cell.angle_gamma   90.00
#
_symmetry.space_group_name_H-M   'P 1'
#
loop_
_entity.id
_entity.type
_entity.pdbx_description
1 polymer ?
#
loop_
_entity_poly.entity_id
_entity_poly.type
_entity_poly.pdbx_seq_one_letter_code
_entity_poly.pdbx_strand_id
1 'polypeptide(L)'
;SAGGKLADTLVYGDWKGIDWVRQYVIPANPKTADQQEQRGFFTAAIEAWHVDGYTKEDVEAWNLYALAQKIAASGFNMFVKLKLLASVAAKTWGALTDCLIASITSSGCEVTINVPSDLTGILYIGTSKTSMLTQFIGTYLDPGYTFTVDELVADTRYYFYIENTLADEVARTGIYSFKTAAA
;
A
#
# COMPACT_ATOMS: atom_id res chain seq x y z
N SER A 1 35.82 11.22 -40.98
CA SER A 1 34.67 10.35 -40.71
C SER A 1 33.41 11.19 -40.70
N ALA A 2 32.37 10.76 -41.42
CA ALA A 2 31.06 11.40 -41.40
C ALA A 2 30.15 10.58 -40.46
N GLY A 3 30.06 11.00 -39.19
CA GLY A 3 29.12 10.41 -38.23
C GLY A 3 27.82 11.21 -38.24
N GLY A 4 26.68 10.55 -38.48
CA GLY A 4 25.42 11.29 -38.55
C GLY A 4 24.22 10.47 -38.99
N LYS A 5 23.06 11.04 -38.70
CA LYS A 5 21.76 10.62 -39.18
C LYS A 5 21.50 11.27 -40.54
N LEU A 6 21.27 10.47 -41.57
CA LEU A 6 20.89 10.94 -42.90
C LEU A 6 19.37 10.78 -43.04
N ALA A 7 18.67 11.90 -43.22
CA ALA A 7 17.24 11.95 -43.54
C ALA A 7 16.34 11.08 -42.65
N ASP A 8 16.68 10.92 -41.36
CA ASP A 8 15.97 10.07 -40.38
C ASP A 8 15.63 8.66 -40.90
N THR A 9 16.48 8.11 -41.76
CA THR A 9 16.27 6.80 -42.39
C THR A 9 17.48 5.90 -42.23
N LEU A 10 18.69 6.48 -42.22
CA LEU A 10 19.95 5.75 -42.09
C LEU A 10 20.85 6.43 -41.06
N VAL A 11 21.51 5.61 -40.23
CA VAL A 11 22.54 6.06 -39.31
C VAL A 11 23.86 5.44 -39.75
N TYR A 12 24.85 6.31 -39.97
CA TYR A 12 26.21 5.93 -40.34
C TYR A 12 27.12 6.03 -39.13
N GLY A 13 28.03 5.07 -38.99
CA GLY A 13 29.07 5.08 -37.97
C GLY A 13 30.26 4.23 -38.38
N ASP A 14 31.34 4.35 -37.61
CA ASP A 14 32.51 3.49 -37.73
C ASP A 14 32.61 2.63 -36.45
N TRP A 15 32.95 1.35 -36.61
CA TRP A 15 33.32 0.49 -35.49
C TRP A 15 34.58 -0.29 -35.81
N LYS A 16 35.67 0.02 -35.09
CA LYS A 16 36.99 -0.59 -35.28
C LYS A 16 37.53 -0.44 -36.71
N GLY A 17 37.33 0.72 -37.34
CA GLY A 17 37.79 0.99 -38.70
C GLY A 17 36.96 0.31 -39.79
N ILE A 18 35.77 -0.18 -39.44
CA ILE A 18 34.77 -0.68 -40.39
C ILE A 18 33.58 0.27 -40.35
N ASP A 19 33.34 0.93 -41.48
CA ASP A 19 32.15 1.74 -41.70
C ASP A 19 30.91 0.83 -41.73
N TRP A 20 29.89 1.20 -40.98
CA TRP A 20 28.61 0.51 -40.94
C TRP A 20 27.45 1.48 -41.18
N VAL A 21 26.37 0.92 -41.74
CA VAL A 21 25.10 1.61 -41.91
C VAL A 21 24.01 0.76 -41.28
N ARG A 22 23.10 1.41 -40.54
CA ARG A 22 21.88 0.77 -40.04
C ARG A 22 20.66 1.62 -40.39
N GLN A 23 19.53 0.96 -40.56
CA GLN A 23 18.25 1.66 -40.66
C GLN A 23 17.97 2.39 -39.35
N TYR A 24 17.58 3.65 -39.46
CA TYR A 24 17.05 4.40 -38.33
C TYR A 24 15.66 3.85 -38.01
N VAL A 25 15.60 3.00 -36.98
CA VAL A 25 14.34 2.45 -36.48
C VAL A 25 13.83 3.38 -35.40
N ILE A 26 12.75 4.11 -35.70
CA ILE A 26 11.92 4.73 -34.65
C ILE A 26 11.11 3.59 -34.04
N PRO A 27 11.31 3.26 -32.74
CA PRO A 27 10.52 2.23 -32.10
C PRO A 27 9.04 2.63 -32.18
N ALA A 28 8.19 1.70 -32.62
CA ALA A 28 6.77 1.86 -32.35
C ALA A 28 6.64 1.91 -30.82
N ASN A 29 6.29 3.06 -30.26
CA ASN A 29 5.92 3.21 -28.85
C ASN A 29 4.40 3.32 -28.77
N PRO A 30 3.65 2.25 -29.14
CA PRO A 30 2.20 2.33 -29.23
C PRO A 30 1.63 2.55 -27.84
N LYS A 31 0.87 3.63 -27.65
CA LYS A 31 0.15 3.94 -26.42
C LYS A 31 -1.16 3.15 -26.37
N THR A 32 -1.05 1.83 -26.22
CA THR A 32 -2.19 0.89 -26.28
C THR A 32 -3.20 1.15 -25.15
N ALA A 33 -4.42 0.64 -25.32
CA ALA A 33 -5.46 0.76 -24.29
C ALA A 33 -5.01 0.17 -22.95
N ASP A 34 -4.45 -1.04 -22.96
CA ASP A 34 -3.94 -1.72 -21.76
C ASP A 34 -2.84 -0.93 -21.06
N GLN A 35 -1.95 -0.27 -21.82
CA GLN A 35 -0.94 0.60 -21.23
C GLN A 35 -1.54 1.84 -20.57
N GLN A 36 -2.60 2.41 -21.15
CA GLN A 36 -3.31 3.55 -20.57
C GLN A 36 -4.07 3.14 -19.30
N GLU A 37 -4.71 1.97 -19.32
CA GLU A 37 -5.41 1.39 -18.18
C GLU A 37 -4.45 1.15 -17.00
N GLN A 38 -3.33 0.48 -17.25
CA GLN A 38 -2.32 0.24 -16.21
C GLN A 38 -1.79 1.53 -15.61
N ARG A 39 -1.56 2.57 -16.44
CA ARG A 39 -1.17 3.90 -15.95
C ARG A 39 -2.28 4.56 -15.13
N GLY A 40 -3.53 4.37 -15.53
CA GLY A 40 -4.71 4.81 -14.79
C GLY A 40 -4.75 4.24 -13.38
N PHE A 41 -4.47 2.94 -13.20
CA PHE A 41 -4.39 2.33 -11.86
C PHE A 41 -3.32 2.96 -10.98
N PHE A 42 -2.13 3.23 -11.52
CA PHE A 42 -1.10 3.95 -10.78
C PHE A 42 -1.54 5.36 -10.41
N THR A 43 -2.11 6.12 -11.35
CA THR A 43 -2.61 7.47 -11.08
C THR A 43 -3.66 7.48 -9.97
N ALA A 44 -4.64 6.59 -10.03
CA ALA A 44 -5.70 6.48 -9.01
C ALA A 44 -5.18 6.02 -7.63
N ALA A 45 -4.13 5.20 -7.60
CA ALA A 45 -3.49 4.80 -6.35
C ALA A 45 -2.72 5.96 -5.71
N ILE A 46 -1.97 6.71 -6.51
CA ILE A 46 -1.21 7.88 -6.02
C ILE A 46 -2.17 8.96 -5.53
N GLU A 47 -3.22 9.25 -6.28
CA GLU A 47 -4.24 10.24 -5.90
C GLU A 47 -4.84 9.91 -4.54
N ALA A 48 -5.32 8.67 -4.36
CA ALA A 48 -5.88 8.22 -3.08
C ALA A 48 -4.95 8.38 -1.88
N TRP A 49 -3.66 8.06 -2.04
CA TRP A 49 -2.68 8.27 -0.98
C TRP A 49 -2.65 9.73 -0.49
N HIS A 50 -2.92 10.67 -1.39
CA HIS A 50 -2.91 12.11 -1.08
C HIS A 50 -4.27 12.68 -0.65
N VAL A 51 -5.39 12.08 -1.05
CA VAL A 51 -6.73 12.66 -0.85
C VAL A 51 -7.65 11.89 0.08
N ASP A 52 -7.43 10.59 0.30
CA ASP A 52 -8.35 9.74 1.09
C ASP A 52 -8.27 10.01 2.61
N GLY A 53 -7.34 10.87 3.05
CA GLY A 53 -7.25 11.32 4.44
C GLY A 53 -6.32 10.50 5.35
N TYR A 54 -5.32 9.80 4.80
CA TYR A 54 -4.31 9.10 5.61
C TYR A 54 -3.56 10.08 6.53
N THR A 55 -3.56 9.80 7.82
CA THR A 55 -2.87 10.61 8.83
C THR A 55 -1.38 10.30 8.86
N LYS A 56 -0.63 11.07 9.65
CA LYS A 56 0.79 10.81 9.86
C LYS A 56 1.01 9.41 10.46
N GLU A 57 0.16 9.02 11.40
CA GLU A 57 0.16 7.73 12.08
C GLU A 57 -0.08 6.59 11.07
N ASP A 58 -0.99 6.77 10.11
CA ASP A 58 -1.21 5.81 9.02
C ASP A 58 0.04 5.67 8.14
N VAL A 59 0.68 6.79 7.79
CA VAL A 59 1.91 6.79 6.98
C VAL A 59 3.05 6.07 7.71
N GLU A 60 3.21 6.32 9.02
CA GLU A 60 4.18 5.60 9.86
C GLU A 60 3.88 4.10 9.92
N ALA A 61 2.60 3.73 10.03
CA ALA A 61 2.18 2.33 10.00
C ALA A 61 2.51 1.64 8.67
N TRP A 62 2.28 2.32 7.54
CA TRP A 62 2.66 1.82 6.22
C TRP A 62 4.17 1.63 6.08
N ASN A 63 4.97 2.55 6.63
CA ASN A 63 6.43 2.41 6.65
C ASN A 63 6.87 1.21 7.52
N LEU A 64 6.21 0.95 8.66
CA LEU A 64 6.48 -0.23 9.47
C LEU A 64 6.10 -1.53 8.74
N TYR A 65 5.00 -1.52 7.98
CA TYR A 65 4.62 -2.62 7.11
C TYR A 65 5.69 -2.90 6.05
N ALA A 66 6.16 -1.87 5.34
CA ALA A 66 7.23 -2.02 4.35
C ALA A 66 8.51 -2.60 4.95
N LEU A 67 8.89 -2.16 6.15
CA LEU A 67 10.03 -2.71 6.89
C LEU A 67 9.83 -4.21 7.20
N ALA A 68 8.61 -4.61 7.61
CA ALA A 68 8.30 -6.00 7.94
C ALA A 68 8.41 -6.94 6.72
N GLN A 69 8.20 -6.42 5.50
CA GLN A 69 8.33 -7.18 4.25
C GLN A 69 9.78 -7.50 3.86
N LYS A 70 10.78 -6.89 4.51
CA LYS A 70 12.21 -7.08 4.21
C LYS A 70 12.59 -6.78 2.75
N ILE A 71 11.93 -5.78 2.15
CA ILE A 71 12.24 -5.30 0.81
C ILE A 71 12.63 -3.82 0.86
N ALA A 72 13.40 -3.35 -0.12
CA ALA A 72 13.75 -1.94 -0.25
C ALA A 72 12.56 -1.14 -0.82
N ALA A 73 11.56 -0.88 0.02
CA ALA A 73 10.35 -0.14 -0.33
C ALA A 73 9.92 0.80 0.82
N SER A 74 9.25 1.90 0.47
CA SER A 74 8.56 2.76 1.43
C SER A 74 7.14 2.27 1.71
N GLY A 75 6.48 2.82 2.74
CA GLY A 75 5.07 2.57 2.99
C GLY A 75 4.17 2.94 1.81
N PHE A 76 4.46 4.07 1.17
CA PHE A 76 3.79 4.49 -0.07
C PHE A 76 3.90 3.44 -1.18
N ASN A 77 5.09 2.87 -1.41
CA ASN A 77 5.27 1.83 -2.42
C ASN A 77 4.43 0.58 -2.11
N MET A 78 4.29 0.23 -0.82
CA MET A 78 3.47 -0.89 -0.39
C MET A 78 1.97 -0.62 -0.58
N PHE A 79 1.50 0.56 -0.20
CA PHE A 79 0.12 0.98 -0.44
C PHE A 79 -0.24 0.94 -1.92
N VAL A 80 0.57 1.60 -2.76
CA VAL A 80 0.35 1.65 -4.22
C VAL A 80 0.34 0.25 -4.81
N LYS A 81 1.25 -0.63 -4.38
CA LYS A 81 1.27 -2.03 -4.82
C LYS A 81 -0.04 -2.75 -4.50
N LEU A 82 -0.52 -2.67 -3.26
CA LEU A 82 -1.73 -3.39 -2.85
C LEU A 82 -2.98 -2.83 -3.54
N LYS A 83 -3.12 -1.52 -3.62
CA LYS A 83 -4.24 -0.89 -4.33
C LYS A 83 -4.24 -1.21 -5.83
N LEU A 84 -3.06 -1.24 -6.46
CA LEU A 84 -2.93 -1.65 -7.85
C LEU A 84 -3.34 -3.12 -8.05
N LEU A 85 -2.93 -4.02 -7.16
CA LEU A 85 -3.35 -5.42 -7.22
C LEU A 85 -4.88 -5.57 -7.06
N ALA A 86 -5.50 -4.74 -6.21
CA ALA A 86 -6.95 -4.68 -6.09
C ALA A 86 -7.61 -4.29 -7.41
N SER A 87 -7.13 -3.22 -8.06
CA SER A 87 -7.68 -2.76 -9.35
C SER A 87 -7.52 -3.79 -10.46
N VAL A 88 -6.34 -4.44 -10.55
CA VAL A 88 -6.09 -5.52 -11.52
C VAL A 88 -7.00 -6.73 -11.26
N ALA A 89 -7.33 -7.00 -9.99
CA ALA A 89 -8.27 -8.05 -9.60
C ALA A 89 -9.75 -7.62 -9.72
N ALA A 90 -10.04 -6.43 -10.25
CA ALA A 90 -11.37 -5.84 -10.34
C ALA A 90 -12.11 -5.74 -8.98
N LYS A 91 -11.35 -5.55 -7.90
CA LYS A 91 -11.88 -5.32 -6.55
C LYS A 91 -11.90 -3.83 -6.20
N THR A 92 -12.87 -3.42 -5.40
CA THR A 92 -12.88 -2.08 -4.83
C THR A 92 -11.86 -1.98 -3.69
N TRP A 93 -11.25 -0.80 -3.55
CA TRP A 93 -10.34 -0.51 -2.43
C TRP A 93 -11.08 0.31 -1.38
N GLY A 94 -11.25 -0.23 -0.17
CA GLY A 94 -11.75 0.52 0.97
C GLY A 94 -10.67 1.40 1.57
N ALA A 95 -10.90 2.71 1.65
CA ALA A 95 -10.03 3.59 2.41
C ALA A 95 -10.22 3.31 3.90
N LEU A 96 -9.15 2.86 4.56
CA LEU A 96 -9.06 2.67 6.00
C LEU A 96 -8.09 3.74 6.53
N THR A 97 -8.61 4.79 7.14
CA THR A 97 -7.85 6.00 7.47
C THR A 97 -8.08 6.47 8.90
N ASP A 98 -7.19 7.31 9.40
CA ASP A 98 -7.29 7.94 10.73
C ASP A 98 -7.41 6.89 11.84
N CYS A 99 -6.48 5.92 11.85
CA CYS A 99 -6.43 4.93 12.90
C CYS A 99 -5.94 5.55 14.21
N LEU A 100 -6.76 5.47 15.25
CA LEU A 100 -6.45 5.99 16.58
C LEU A 100 -6.44 4.85 17.60
N ILE A 101 -5.46 4.90 18.50
CA ILE A 101 -5.33 3.97 19.62
C ILE A 101 -5.58 4.77 20.90
N ALA A 102 -6.63 4.42 21.61
CA ALA A 102 -7.07 5.09 22.82
C ALA A 102 -7.17 4.11 23.99
N SER A 103 -7.38 4.66 25.20
CA SER A 103 -7.72 3.88 26.40
C SER A 103 -6.76 2.72 26.67
N ILE A 104 -5.45 2.91 26.43
CA ILE A 104 -4.44 1.87 26.66
C ILE A 104 -4.36 1.57 28.15
N THR A 105 -4.64 0.32 28.52
CA THR A 105 -4.54 -0.22 29.87
C THR A 105 -3.43 -1.28 29.95
N SER A 106 -3.31 -1.95 31.09
CA SER A 106 -2.40 -3.08 31.25
C SER A 106 -2.88 -4.35 30.53
N SER A 107 -4.16 -4.43 30.16
CA SER A 107 -4.76 -5.64 29.56
C SER A 107 -5.54 -5.41 28.27
N GLY A 108 -5.51 -4.19 27.71
CA GLY A 108 -6.32 -3.88 26.54
C GLY A 108 -6.21 -2.43 26.07
N CYS A 109 -6.90 -2.11 24.98
CA CYS A 109 -7.05 -0.77 24.44
C CYS A 109 -8.32 -0.68 23.56
N GLU A 110 -8.67 0.53 23.18
CA GLU A 110 -9.67 0.79 22.14
C GLU A 110 -8.96 1.27 20.88
N VAL A 111 -9.35 0.73 19.73
CA VAL A 111 -8.85 1.18 18.42
C VAL A 111 -10.03 1.65 17.59
N THR A 112 -9.91 2.84 16.99
CA THR A 112 -10.91 3.35 16.05
C THR A 112 -10.27 3.59 14.69
N ILE A 113 -11.04 3.46 13.62
CA ILE A 113 -10.60 3.77 12.26
C ILE A 113 -11.77 4.25 11.42
N ASN A 114 -11.53 5.20 10.53
CA ASN A 114 -12.54 5.68 9.59
C ASN A 114 -12.66 4.73 8.40
N VAL A 115 -13.91 4.44 8.02
CA VAL A 115 -14.25 3.63 6.85
C VAL A 115 -15.56 4.16 6.27
N PRO A 116 -15.72 4.28 4.95
CA PRO A 116 -16.89 4.90 4.34
C PRO A 116 -18.19 4.09 4.48
N SER A 117 -18.09 2.81 4.79
CA SER A 117 -19.24 1.89 4.94
C SER A 117 -18.80 0.62 5.66
N ASP A 118 -19.75 -0.15 6.18
CA ASP A 118 -19.46 -1.46 6.75
C ASP A 118 -19.01 -2.46 5.68
N LEU A 119 -17.74 -2.86 5.74
CA LEU A 119 -17.02 -3.78 4.85
C LEU A 119 -16.45 -5.01 5.61
N THR A 120 -16.99 -5.30 6.80
CA THR A 120 -16.51 -6.37 7.70
C THR A 120 -15.03 -6.20 8.10
N GLY A 121 -14.73 -5.16 8.87
CA GLY A 121 -13.38 -4.87 9.38
C GLY A 121 -12.97 -5.81 10.52
N ILE A 122 -11.77 -6.39 10.39
CA ILE A 122 -11.14 -7.25 11.41
C ILE A 122 -9.77 -6.68 11.76
N LEU A 123 -9.49 -6.56 13.06
CA LEU A 123 -8.18 -6.20 13.59
C LEU A 123 -7.39 -7.47 13.93
N TYR A 124 -6.18 -7.57 13.41
CA TYR A 124 -5.25 -8.67 13.67
C TYR A 124 -4.09 -8.17 14.51
N ILE A 125 -3.83 -8.78 15.66
CA ILE A 125 -2.82 -8.33 16.64
C ILE A 125 -1.88 -9.46 17.09
N GLY A 126 -0.66 -9.08 17.48
CA GLY A 126 0.34 -9.98 18.05
C GLY A 126 1.57 -9.24 18.59
N THR A 127 2.48 -9.95 19.23
CA THR A 127 3.73 -9.39 19.80
C THR A 127 4.86 -9.25 18.78
N SER A 128 4.64 -9.74 17.55
CA SER A 128 5.59 -9.65 16.44
C SER A 128 4.94 -8.96 15.25
N LYS A 129 5.64 -7.98 14.67
CA LYS A 129 5.27 -7.33 13.40
C LYS A 129 5.16 -8.26 12.18
N THR A 130 5.49 -9.55 12.34
CA THR A 130 5.39 -10.57 11.28
C THR A 130 4.43 -11.70 11.64
N SER A 131 3.85 -11.69 12.85
CA SER A 131 2.92 -12.72 13.32
C SER A 131 1.87 -12.07 14.22
N MET A 132 0.70 -11.84 13.64
CA MET A 132 -0.47 -11.21 14.25
C MET A 132 -1.67 -12.12 14.02
N LEU A 133 -1.93 -13.03 14.97
CA LEU A 133 -2.86 -14.16 14.79
C LEU A 133 -4.16 -13.98 15.56
N THR A 134 -4.16 -13.16 16.61
CA THR A 134 -5.36 -12.87 17.41
C THR A 134 -6.22 -11.87 16.66
N GLN A 135 -7.53 -12.09 16.65
CA GLN A 135 -8.49 -11.32 15.85
C GLN A 135 -9.53 -10.66 16.74
N PHE A 136 -9.90 -9.44 16.39
CA PHE A 136 -10.99 -8.68 16.99
C PHE A 136 -11.89 -8.15 15.89
N ILE A 137 -13.20 -8.42 16.01
CA ILE A 137 -14.19 -7.97 15.05
C ILE A 137 -14.56 -6.52 15.39
N GLY A 138 -14.53 -5.64 14.38
CA GLY A 138 -14.92 -4.25 14.55
C GLY A 138 -16.44 -4.10 14.65
N THR A 139 -16.89 -3.19 15.51
CA THR A 139 -18.27 -2.72 15.50
C THR A 139 -18.36 -1.48 14.63
N TYR A 140 -19.12 -1.54 13.54
CA TYR A 140 -19.31 -0.38 12.66
C TYR A 140 -20.30 0.61 13.27
N LEU A 141 -19.89 1.85 13.39
CA LEU A 141 -20.75 3.00 13.64
C LEU A 141 -20.23 4.15 12.78
N ASP A 142 -21.08 4.67 11.91
CA ASP A 142 -20.71 5.76 11.00
C ASP A 142 -20.01 6.92 11.76
N PRO A 143 -18.80 7.34 11.34
CA PRO A 143 -18.09 7.01 10.09
C PRO A 143 -16.92 6.00 10.24
N GLY A 144 -17.04 4.94 11.03
CA GLY A 144 -15.88 4.08 11.32
C GLY A 144 -16.14 2.74 12.00
N TYR A 145 -15.06 2.02 12.26
CA TYR A 145 -15.04 0.86 13.17
C TYR A 145 -14.46 1.24 14.52
N THR A 146 -15.02 0.65 15.57
CA THR A 146 -14.40 0.55 16.90
C THR A 146 -14.07 -0.90 17.22
N PHE A 147 -12.85 -1.14 17.68
CA PHE A 147 -12.34 -2.43 18.13
C PHE A 147 -12.01 -2.35 19.62
N THR A 148 -12.67 -3.17 20.42
CA THR A 148 -12.30 -3.40 21.82
C THR A 148 -11.28 -4.52 21.86
N VAL A 149 -10.04 -4.20 22.21
CA VAL A 149 -8.94 -5.17 22.31
C VAL A 149 -8.71 -5.48 23.78
N ASP A 150 -8.82 -6.73 24.16
CA ASP A 150 -8.63 -7.23 25.53
C ASP A 150 -7.65 -8.40 25.58
N GLU A 151 -7.54 -9.05 26.74
CA GLU A 151 -6.68 -10.21 26.99
C GLU A 151 -5.19 -9.98 26.65
N LEU A 152 -4.72 -8.72 26.74
CA LEU A 152 -3.32 -8.38 26.52
C LEU A 152 -2.50 -8.57 27.80
N VAL A 153 -1.20 -8.80 27.61
CA VAL A 153 -0.23 -8.88 28.70
C VAL A 153 0.30 -7.49 29.03
N ALA A 154 0.43 -7.18 30.32
CA ALA A 154 0.98 -5.92 30.80
C ALA A 154 2.43 -5.69 30.34
N ASP A 155 2.84 -4.42 30.25
CA ASP A 155 4.18 -3.98 29.86
C ASP A 155 4.71 -4.58 28.53
N THR A 156 3.82 -4.98 27.63
CA THR A 156 4.15 -5.71 26.40
C THR A 156 3.89 -4.86 25.16
N ARG A 157 4.81 -4.92 24.19
CA ARG A 157 4.63 -4.26 22.90
C ARG A 157 3.83 -5.13 21.95
N TYR A 158 2.76 -4.57 21.41
CA TYR A 158 1.91 -5.20 20.41
C TYR A 158 2.00 -4.48 19.07
N TYR A 159 1.78 -5.25 18.02
CA TYR A 159 1.68 -4.82 16.63
C TYR A 159 0.33 -5.29 16.10
N PHE A 160 -0.33 -4.45 15.31
CA PHE A 160 -1.60 -4.84 14.68
C PHE A 160 -1.77 -4.21 13.30
N TYR A 161 -2.68 -4.76 12.53
CA TYR A 161 -3.23 -4.15 11.32
C TYR A 161 -4.74 -4.43 11.25
N ILE A 162 -5.43 -3.69 10.40
CA ILE A 162 -6.86 -3.85 10.15
C ILE A 162 -7.04 -4.21 8.67
N GLU A 163 -7.94 -5.13 8.38
CA GLU A 163 -8.29 -5.57 7.03
C GLU A 163 -9.80 -5.75 6.92
N ASN A 164 -10.35 -5.37 5.76
CA ASN A 164 -11.73 -5.64 5.41
C ASN A 164 -11.82 -7.01 4.73
N THR A 165 -12.85 -7.79 5.04
CA THR A 165 -12.98 -9.16 4.54
C THR A 165 -14.16 -9.39 3.60
N LEU A 166 -14.82 -8.32 3.13
CA LEU A 166 -15.91 -8.43 2.16
C LEU A 166 -15.38 -8.94 0.80
N ALA A 167 -16.13 -9.84 0.13
CA ALA A 167 -15.61 -10.59 -1.02
C ALA A 167 -15.15 -9.72 -2.22
N ASP A 168 -15.95 -8.71 -2.55
CA ASP A 168 -15.77 -7.83 -3.72
C ASP A 168 -14.90 -6.58 -3.42
N GLU A 169 -14.39 -6.50 -2.21
CA GLU A 169 -13.57 -5.41 -1.72
C GLU A 169 -12.24 -5.97 -1.18
N VAL A 170 -11.23 -5.11 -1.13
CA VAL A 170 -10.01 -5.38 -0.39
C VAL A 170 -9.47 -4.08 0.18
N ALA A 171 -9.18 -4.09 1.47
CA ALA A 171 -8.47 -3.02 2.12
C ALA A 171 -7.65 -3.56 3.26
N ARG A 172 -6.52 -2.90 3.50
CA ARG A 172 -5.67 -3.19 4.64
C ARG A 172 -4.92 -1.93 5.03
N THR A 173 -4.67 -1.77 6.32
CA THR A 173 -3.81 -0.72 6.85
C THR A 173 -2.33 -1.13 6.88
N GLY A 174 -1.47 -0.16 7.19
CA GLY A 174 -0.12 -0.45 7.65
C GLY A 174 -0.09 -1.23 8.97
N ILE A 175 1.11 -1.43 9.52
CA ILE A 175 1.26 -2.05 10.84
C ILE A 175 1.38 -0.94 11.89
N TYR A 176 0.43 -0.86 12.80
CA TYR A 176 0.50 0.01 13.98
C TYR A 176 1.19 -0.71 15.13
N SER A 177 1.63 0.04 16.14
CA SER A 177 2.16 -0.55 17.36
C SER A 177 1.89 0.31 18.58
N PHE A 178 1.69 -0.34 19.73
CA PHE A 178 1.58 0.32 21.02
C PHE A 178 2.19 -0.57 22.11
N LYS A 179 2.31 -0.03 23.33
CA LYS A 179 2.76 -0.78 24.50
C LYS A 179 1.69 -0.69 25.57
N THR A 180 1.29 -1.82 26.13
CA THR A 180 0.35 -1.85 27.28
C THR A 180 0.98 -1.20 28.51
N ALA A 181 0.14 -0.68 29.40
CA ALA A 181 0.60 -0.09 30.64
C ALA A 181 1.24 -1.15 31.56
N ALA A 182 2.05 -0.70 32.51
CA ALA A 182 2.50 -1.55 33.60
C ALA A 182 1.30 -1.97 34.48
N ALA A 183 1.45 -3.08 35.20
CA ALA A 183 0.44 -3.59 36.13
C ALA A 183 0.25 -2.68 37.35
#